data_AF-A0A9X2APC6-F1
#
_entry.id   AF-A0A9X2APC6-F1
#
_cell.length_a   1.000
_cell.length_b   1.000
_cell.length_c   1.000
_cell.angle_alpha   90.00
_cell.angle_beta   90.00
_cell.angle_gamma   90.00
#
_symmetry.space_group_name_H-M   'P 1'
#
loop_
_entity.id
_entity.type
_entity.pdbx_description
1 polymer ?
#
loop_
_entity_poly.entity_id
_entity_poly.type
_entity_poly.pdbx_seq_one_letter_code
_entity_poly.pdbx_strand_id
1 'polypeptide(L)'
;MAAERQEDFWSIQQRKAQAFDFRVFDSPFELEDALRAHTPKRTVRLVSSYSRKWKTEGMVSPHKGPQEGQDFCEPVQVDGQIRLWAKPWNVIPKGSDYTSFIQARPGSAMELDPLCEVGCPYAVRGFDYHYLGLIWLDDLLWRDGRWVVQVDRVLESGISVITARAAKEGAFAPFGPHGELLRHKVAQAYRILMTRAIHGLYVWASDEETRAHLRASLGKALPASS
;
A
#
# COMPACT_ATOMS: atom_id res chain seq x y z
N MET A 1 25.79 -28.24 -33.99
CA MET A 1 26.12 -28.25 -32.54
C MET A 1 26.58 -26.91 -31.96
N ALA A 2 27.43 -26.11 -32.62
CA ALA A 2 27.76 -24.75 -32.13
C ALA A 2 26.78 -23.66 -32.62
N ALA A 3 26.20 -23.83 -33.81
CA ALA A 3 25.25 -22.87 -34.39
C ALA A 3 23.87 -22.88 -33.69
N GLU A 4 23.34 -24.05 -33.31
CA GLU A 4 22.05 -24.17 -32.61
C GLU A 4 22.07 -23.55 -31.20
N ARG A 5 23.22 -23.54 -30.52
CA ARG A 5 23.37 -22.91 -29.20
C ARG A 5 23.41 -21.37 -29.25
N GLN A 6 23.72 -20.80 -30.42
CA GLN A 6 23.76 -19.35 -30.60
C GLN A 6 22.34 -18.79 -30.85
N GLU A 7 21.47 -19.53 -31.54
CA GLU A 7 20.08 -19.12 -31.81
C GLU A 7 19.21 -19.12 -30.53
N ASP A 8 19.45 -20.06 -29.63
CA ASP A 8 18.79 -20.11 -28.31
C ASP A 8 19.16 -18.92 -27.41
N PHE A 9 20.34 -18.32 -27.60
CA PHE A 9 20.77 -17.15 -26.84
C PHE A 9 20.08 -15.86 -27.27
N TRP A 10 19.65 -15.77 -28.54
CA TRP A 10 18.96 -14.60 -29.10
C TRP A 10 17.42 -14.70 -28.99
N SER A 11 16.84 -15.90 -28.84
CA SER A 11 15.38 -16.06 -28.63
C SER A 11 14.88 -15.51 -27.28
N ILE A 12 15.80 -15.29 -26.33
CA ILE A 12 15.50 -14.73 -24.99
C ILE A 12 15.24 -13.20 -25.06
N GLN A 13 15.61 -12.52 -26.14
CA GLN A 13 15.51 -11.05 -26.25
C GLN A 13 14.20 -10.50 -26.86
N GLN A 14 13.14 -11.29 -26.98
CA GLN A 14 11.81 -10.79 -27.37
C GLN A 14 10.71 -11.06 -26.34
N ARG A 15 11.03 -11.09 -25.04
CA ARG A 15 9.99 -10.72 -24.06
C ARG A 15 9.79 -9.22 -24.18
N LYS A 16 8.71 -8.79 -24.84
CA LYS A 16 8.18 -7.43 -24.65
C LYS A 16 8.18 -7.19 -23.14
N ALA A 17 8.95 -6.21 -22.68
CA ALA A 17 8.92 -5.81 -21.28
C ALA A 17 7.44 -5.58 -20.93
N GLN A 18 6.92 -6.36 -19.98
CA GLN A 18 5.55 -6.20 -19.55
C GLN A 18 5.45 -4.78 -18.98
N ALA A 19 4.60 -3.94 -19.59
CA ALA A 19 4.38 -2.60 -19.08
C ALA A 19 3.90 -2.70 -17.62
N PHE A 20 4.45 -1.85 -16.77
CA PHE A 20 4.05 -1.81 -15.36
C PHE A 20 2.57 -1.43 -15.25
N ASP A 21 1.77 -2.30 -14.63
CA ASP A 21 0.32 -2.17 -14.55
C ASP A 21 -0.06 -1.33 -13.33
N PHE A 22 -0.14 -0.01 -13.52
CA PHE A 22 -0.61 0.90 -12.47
C PHE A 22 -2.09 1.25 -12.68
N ARG A 23 -2.92 1.09 -11.63
CA ARG A 23 -4.37 1.39 -11.68
C ARG A 23 -4.86 2.08 -10.42
N VAL A 24 -5.86 2.95 -10.57
CA VAL A 24 -6.53 3.62 -9.45
C VAL A 24 -8.00 3.22 -9.41
N PHE A 25 -8.40 2.56 -8.32
CA PHE A 25 -9.73 2.00 -8.12
C PHE A 25 -10.63 2.94 -7.31
N ASP A 26 -11.94 2.85 -7.52
CA ASP A 26 -12.92 3.63 -6.76
C ASP A 26 -13.21 3.01 -5.38
N SER A 27 -13.06 1.69 -5.25
CA SER A 27 -13.22 0.97 -4.00
C SER A 27 -12.03 0.04 -3.69
N PRO A 28 -11.73 -0.21 -2.40
CA PRO A 28 -10.71 -1.18 -2.02
C PRO A 28 -11.16 -2.62 -2.28
N PHE A 29 -12.48 -2.85 -2.41
CA PHE A 29 -13.04 -4.14 -2.80
C PHE A 29 -12.68 -4.51 -4.24
N GLU A 30 -12.90 -3.60 -5.20
CA GLU A 30 -12.50 -3.83 -6.60
C GLU A 30 -10.99 -4.00 -6.75
N LEU A 31 -10.21 -3.24 -5.96
CA LEU A 31 -8.76 -3.39 -5.89
C LEU A 31 -8.37 -4.80 -5.42
N GLU A 32 -9.00 -5.32 -4.36
CA GLU A 32 -8.76 -6.69 -3.90
C GLU A 32 -9.14 -7.72 -4.97
N ASP A 33 -10.30 -7.58 -5.60
CA ASP A 33 -10.74 -8.50 -6.66
C ASP A 33 -9.76 -8.53 -7.84
N ALA A 34 -9.25 -7.37 -8.23
CA ALA A 34 -8.21 -7.27 -9.25
C ALA A 34 -6.89 -7.93 -8.84
N LEU A 35 -6.49 -7.83 -7.56
CA LEU A 35 -5.32 -8.55 -7.05
C LEU A 35 -5.55 -10.07 -7.00
N ARG A 36 -6.75 -10.52 -6.61
CA ARG A 36 -7.13 -11.94 -6.56
C ARG A 36 -7.06 -12.61 -7.93
N ALA A 37 -7.29 -11.86 -9.00
CA ALA A 37 -7.11 -12.38 -10.37
C ALA A 37 -5.68 -12.85 -10.68
N HIS A 38 -4.68 -12.43 -9.90
CA HIS A 38 -3.27 -12.84 -10.06
C HIS A 38 -2.87 -14.01 -9.16
N THR A 39 -3.68 -14.37 -8.16
CA THR A 39 -3.40 -15.51 -7.28
C THR A 39 -3.91 -16.83 -7.90
N PRO A 40 -3.29 -17.98 -7.57
CA PRO A 40 -2.08 -18.16 -6.76
C PRO A 40 -0.77 -18.00 -7.54
N LYS A 41 -0.82 -17.68 -8.84
CA LYS A 41 0.36 -17.69 -9.73
C LYS A 41 1.38 -16.60 -9.43
N ARG A 42 0.96 -15.51 -8.78
CA ARG A 42 1.78 -14.34 -8.49
C ARG A 42 1.67 -13.98 -7.02
N THR A 43 2.76 -13.44 -6.47
CA THR A 43 2.77 -12.86 -5.14
C THR A 43 2.02 -11.53 -5.14
N VAL A 44 1.07 -11.39 -4.23
CA VAL A 44 0.25 -10.18 -4.04
C VAL A 44 0.28 -9.76 -2.58
N ARG A 45 0.14 -8.46 -2.30
CA ARG A 45 0.08 -7.95 -0.93
C ARG A 45 -0.66 -6.62 -0.84
N LEU A 46 -1.46 -6.44 0.19
CA LEU A 46 -2.01 -5.14 0.59
C LEU A 46 -1.01 -4.39 1.47
N VAL A 47 -0.91 -3.08 1.29
CA VAL A 47 -0.05 -2.20 2.07
C VAL A 47 -0.69 -0.84 2.35
N SER A 48 -0.29 -0.19 3.43
CA SER A 48 -0.69 1.18 3.80
C SER A 48 0.42 1.88 4.58
N SER A 49 0.43 3.21 4.57
CA SER A 49 1.22 4.02 5.52
C SER A 49 0.65 3.89 6.95
N TYR A 50 1.39 4.38 7.95
CA TYR A 50 0.99 4.36 9.37
C TYR A 50 -0.12 5.37 9.69
N SER A 51 -1.30 5.21 9.11
CA SER A 51 -2.45 6.10 9.27
C SER A 51 -3.59 5.50 10.10
N ARG A 52 -3.46 4.24 10.52
CA ARG A 52 -4.44 3.53 11.37
C ARG A 52 -3.80 3.01 12.64
N LYS A 53 -4.53 3.14 13.74
CA LYS A 53 -4.12 2.59 15.05
C LYS A 53 -4.09 1.07 14.97
N TRP A 54 -3.10 0.45 15.63
CA TRP A 54 -2.99 -0.99 15.72
C TRP A 54 -3.81 -1.53 16.89
N LYS A 55 -5.14 -1.52 16.74
CA LYS A 55 -6.11 -2.09 17.69
C LYS A 55 -5.91 -3.59 17.90
N THR A 56 -5.45 -4.30 16.88
CA THR A 56 -5.28 -5.75 16.91
C THR A 56 -3.90 -6.23 17.39
N GLU A 57 -3.03 -5.31 17.82
CA GLU A 57 -1.68 -5.64 18.28
C GLU A 57 -1.73 -6.68 19.42
N GLY A 58 -0.96 -7.77 19.26
CA GLY A 58 -0.88 -8.85 20.25
C GLY A 58 -2.10 -9.78 20.30
N MET A 59 -3.12 -9.59 19.46
CA MET A 59 -4.24 -10.52 19.34
C MET A 59 -3.83 -11.82 18.64
N VAL A 60 -4.36 -12.95 19.13
CA VAL A 60 -4.03 -14.29 18.58
C VAL A 60 -4.80 -14.60 17.30
N SER A 61 -6.01 -14.05 17.14
CA SER A 61 -6.87 -14.35 15.98
C SER A 61 -7.73 -13.14 15.60
N PRO A 62 -7.11 -12.01 15.19
CA PRO A 62 -7.87 -10.80 14.84
C PRO A 62 -8.80 -11.03 13.66
N HIS A 63 -8.45 -11.93 12.74
CA HIS A 63 -9.28 -12.37 11.60
C HIS A 63 -10.67 -12.91 11.97
N LYS A 64 -10.88 -13.36 13.21
CA LYS A 64 -12.17 -13.86 13.70
C LYS A 64 -13.01 -12.80 14.43
N GLY A 65 -12.44 -11.61 14.64
CA GLY A 65 -13.10 -10.50 15.32
C GLY A 65 -14.11 -9.78 14.42
N PRO A 66 -15.00 -8.96 15.00
CA PRO A 66 -15.93 -8.12 14.24
C PRO A 66 -15.16 -7.11 13.36
N GLN A 67 -15.78 -6.67 12.27
CA GLN A 67 -15.15 -5.75 11.31
C GLN A 67 -14.76 -4.42 11.96
N GLU A 68 -15.59 -3.91 12.86
CA GLU A 68 -15.38 -2.67 13.60
C GLU A 68 -14.16 -2.75 14.54
N GLY A 69 -13.78 -3.97 14.94
CA GLY A 69 -12.60 -4.26 15.75
C GLY A 69 -11.29 -4.26 14.96
N GLN A 70 -11.34 -4.33 13.63
CA GLN A 70 -10.16 -4.41 12.76
C GLN A 70 -9.45 -3.07 12.63
N ASP A 71 -8.13 -3.08 12.44
CA ASP A 71 -7.31 -1.86 12.38
C ASP A 71 -7.75 -0.89 11.28
N PHE A 72 -8.01 -1.45 10.10
CA PHE A 72 -8.68 -0.79 9.00
C PHE A 72 -10.16 -1.09 9.09
N CYS A 73 -10.98 -0.05 8.95
CA CYS A 73 -12.42 -0.13 9.14
C CYS A 73 -13.04 1.02 8.34
N GLU A 74 -12.88 0.96 7.02
CA GLU A 74 -13.18 2.06 6.11
C GLU A 74 -14.58 1.90 5.51
N PRO A 75 -15.53 2.80 5.78
CA PRO A 75 -16.81 2.80 5.10
C PRO A 75 -16.62 3.28 3.65
N VAL A 76 -17.05 2.47 2.69
CA VAL A 76 -16.91 2.75 1.25
C VAL A 76 -18.24 2.58 0.56
N GLN A 77 -18.61 3.54 -0.29
CA GLN A 77 -19.79 3.44 -1.12
C GLN A 77 -19.52 2.50 -2.32
N VAL A 78 -20.32 1.44 -2.43
CA VAL A 78 -20.27 0.45 -3.51
C VAL A 78 -21.70 0.19 -3.96
N ASP A 79 -21.99 0.38 -5.24
CA ASP A 79 -23.33 0.16 -5.82
C ASP A 79 -24.46 0.90 -5.07
N GLY A 80 -24.18 2.11 -4.60
CA GLY A 80 -25.14 2.94 -3.86
C GLY A 80 -25.36 2.52 -2.40
N GLN A 81 -24.61 1.55 -1.89
CA GLN A 81 -24.65 1.11 -0.49
C GLN A 81 -23.32 1.37 0.21
N ILE A 82 -23.35 1.69 1.51
CA ILE A 82 -22.14 1.76 2.32
C ILE A 82 -21.78 0.35 2.75
N ARG A 83 -20.58 -0.09 2.36
CA ARG A 83 -19.96 -1.35 2.81
C ARG A 83 -18.71 -1.04 3.61
N LEU A 84 -18.46 -1.84 4.64
CA LEU A 84 -17.29 -1.66 5.49
C LEU A 84 -16.13 -2.52 4.99
N TRP A 85 -15.04 -1.88 4.59
CA TRP A 85 -13.80 -2.55 4.24
C TRP A 85 -12.92 -2.67 5.48
N ALA A 86 -12.66 -3.90 5.92
CA ALA A 86 -12.01 -4.15 7.19
C ALA A 86 -10.92 -5.21 7.10
N LYS A 87 -9.74 -4.90 7.65
CA LYS A 87 -8.57 -5.77 7.72
C LYS A 87 -7.75 -5.42 8.96
N PRO A 88 -7.08 -6.38 9.60
CA PRO A 88 -6.04 -6.07 10.55
C PRO A 88 -4.76 -5.63 9.80
N TRP A 89 -3.92 -4.88 10.51
CA TRP A 89 -2.49 -4.88 10.24
C TRP A 89 -1.96 -6.31 10.31
N ASN A 90 -0.76 -6.53 9.79
CA ASN A 90 -0.15 -7.84 9.88
C ASN A 90 -0.10 -8.42 11.29
N VAL A 91 -0.47 -9.69 11.42
CA VAL A 91 -0.49 -10.37 12.71
C VAL A 91 0.92 -10.85 13.06
N ILE A 92 1.49 -10.33 14.15
CA ILE A 92 2.74 -10.84 14.71
C ILE A 92 2.42 -11.87 15.81
N PRO A 93 2.77 -13.16 15.63
CA PRO A 93 2.75 -14.12 16.72
C PRO A 93 3.64 -13.66 17.88
N LYS A 94 3.18 -13.78 19.14
CA LYS A 94 3.98 -13.43 20.32
C LYS A 94 5.34 -14.14 20.28
N GLY A 95 6.41 -13.39 20.48
CA GLY A 95 7.80 -13.90 20.47
C GLY A 95 8.44 -14.03 19.09
N SER A 96 7.78 -13.55 18.03
CA SER A 96 8.37 -13.44 16.69
C SER A 96 8.72 -11.99 16.34
N ASP A 97 9.58 -11.80 15.35
CA ASP A 97 10.02 -10.49 14.88
C ASP A 97 9.46 -10.16 13.48
N TYR A 98 9.95 -9.04 12.92
CA TYR A 98 9.54 -8.54 11.61
C TYR A 98 9.91 -9.46 10.43
N THR A 99 10.75 -10.49 10.60
CA THR A 99 11.05 -11.43 9.51
C THR A 99 9.84 -12.31 9.17
N SER A 100 8.89 -12.42 10.10
CA SER A 100 7.65 -13.19 9.96
C SER A 100 6.70 -12.65 8.88
N PHE A 101 6.83 -11.38 8.49
CA PHE A 101 5.84 -10.64 7.69
C PHE A 101 5.78 -11.02 6.21
N ILE A 102 6.84 -11.64 5.72
CA ILE A 102 7.20 -11.53 4.32
C ILE A 102 6.66 -12.72 3.51
N GLN A 103 6.73 -13.91 4.08
CA GLN A 103 6.52 -15.16 3.34
C GLN A 103 5.26 -15.93 3.74
N ALA A 104 4.34 -15.33 4.50
CA ALA A 104 3.12 -15.98 4.96
C ALA A 104 3.44 -17.35 5.61
N ARG A 105 3.95 -17.33 6.85
CA ARG A 105 4.41 -18.55 7.57
C ARG A 105 3.41 -19.71 7.39
N PRO A 106 3.87 -20.95 7.21
CA PRO A 106 2.97 -22.11 7.14
C PRO A 106 2.03 -22.16 8.35
N GLY A 107 0.75 -22.38 8.11
CA GLY A 107 -0.35 -22.33 9.07
C GLY A 107 -0.87 -20.93 9.41
N SER A 108 -0.34 -19.86 8.81
CA SER A 108 -0.82 -18.49 9.04
C SER A 108 -2.05 -18.16 8.18
N ALA A 109 -2.83 -17.16 8.60
CA ALA A 109 -3.95 -16.66 7.80
C ALA A 109 -3.49 -16.15 6.42
N MET A 110 -2.29 -15.57 6.35
CA MET A 110 -1.71 -15.10 5.10
C MET A 110 -1.32 -16.21 4.12
N GLU A 111 -1.06 -17.43 4.61
CA GLU A 111 -0.80 -18.57 3.72
C GLU A 111 -2.08 -18.95 2.97
N LEU A 112 -3.22 -18.87 3.66
CA LEU A 112 -4.54 -19.16 3.11
C LEU A 112 -5.07 -18.02 2.23
N ASP A 113 -4.90 -16.76 2.67
CA ASP A 113 -5.28 -15.57 1.91
C ASP A 113 -4.21 -14.47 2.05
N PRO A 114 -3.35 -14.24 1.04
CA PRO A 114 -2.29 -13.23 1.12
C PRO A 114 -2.80 -11.78 1.22
N LEU A 115 -4.11 -11.57 1.02
CA LEU A 115 -4.78 -10.26 1.12
C LEU A 115 -5.60 -10.12 2.41
N CYS A 116 -5.52 -11.05 3.37
CA CYS A 116 -6.26 -10.94 4.63
C CYS A 116 -5.66 -9.93 5.63
N GLU A 117 -4.45 -9.44 5.38
CA GLU A 117 -3.72 -8.51 6.26
C GLU A 117 -3.12 -7.35 5.44
N VAL A 118 -3.01 -6.17 6.06
CA VAL A 118 -2.34 -5.01 5.45
C VAL A 118 -0.92 -4.87 6.01
N GLY A 119 0.05 -4.73 5.12
CA GLY A 119 1.46 -4.49 5.44
C GLY A 119 1.82 -3.03 5.60
N CYS A 120 2.71 -2.75 6.55
CA CYS A 120 3.28 -1.43 6.76
C CYS A 120 4.65 -1.29 6.07
N PRO A 121 5.20 -0.06 5.91
CA PRO A 121 6.51 0.16 5.30
C PRO A 121 7.66 -0.67 5.86
N TYR A 122 7.65 -0.98 7.17
CA TYR A 122 8.66 -1.86 7.78
C TYR A 122 8.45 -3.34 7.41
N ALA A 123 7.21 -3.80 7.27
CA ALA A 123 6.87 -5.20 6.98
C ALA A 123 7.25 -5.63 5.56
N VAL A 124 7.23 -4.70 4.60
CA VAL A 124 7.55 -4.99 3.18
C VAL A 124 8.96 -4.57 2.78
N ARG A 125 9.76 -4.04 3.72
CA ARG A 125 11.11 -3.57 3.42
C ARG A 125 12.01 -4.76 3.09
N GLY A 126 12.67 -4.70 1.93
CA GLY A 126 13.59 -5.74 1.48
C GLY A 126 12.92 -6.87 0.69
N PHE A 127 11.63 -6.76 0.38
CA PHE A 127 10.90 -7.76 -0.39
C PHE A 127 10.02 -7.12 -1.45
N ASP A 128 10.04 -7.73 -2.62
CA ASP A 128 9.28 -7.27 -3.78
C ASP A 128 8.15 -8.26 -4.07
N TYR A 129 7.00 -7.71 -4.48
CA TYR A 129 5.80 -8.47 -4.83
C TYR A 129 5.50 -8.25 -6.30
N HIS A 130 4.95 -9.26 -6.98
CA HIS A 130 4.53 -9.08 -8.36
C HIS A 130 3.47 -7.98 -8.46
N TYR A 131 2.46 -8.01 -7.60
CA TYR A 131 1.45 -6.95 -7.52
C TYR A 131 1.26 -6.45 -6.08
N LEU A 132 1.03 -5.15 -5.92
CA LEU A 132 0.68 -4.55 -4.65
C LEU A 132 -0.64 -3.80 -4.73
N GLY A 133 -1.41 -3.87 -3.64
CA GLY A 133 -2.52 -2.98 -3.37
C GLY A 133 -2.14 -1.94 -2.33
N LEU A 134 -2.04 -0.67 -2.72
CA LEU A 134 -1.82 0.43 -1.80
C LEU A 134 -3.16 1.03 -1.38
N ILE A 135 -3.45 0.89 -0.09
CA ILE A 135 -4.55 1.53 0.62
C ILE A 135 -4.03 2.89 1.08
N TRP A 136 -4.40 3.93 0.34
CA TRP A 136 -3.97 5.31 0.55
C TRP A 136 -5.06 6.05 1.33
N LEU A 137 -4.75 6.50 2.54
CA LEU A 137 -5.76 7.01 3.47
C LEU A 137 -5.62 8.53 3.68
N ASP A 138 -5.96 9.00 4.87
CA ASP A 138 -6.15 10.41 5.23
C ASP A 138 -4.89 11.08 5.80
N ASP A 139 -3.72 10.44 5.75
CA ASP A 139 -2.46 11.00 6.25
C ASP A 139 -1.70 11.85 5.22
N LEU A 140 -1.83 11.55 3.92
CA LEU A 140 -1.20 12.29 2.83
C LEU A 140 -2.25 12.63 1.77
N LEU A 141 -2.58 13.91 1.62
CA LEU A 141 -3.66 14.40 0.77
C LEU A 141 -3.12 15.30 -0.34
N TRP A 142 -3.81 15.32 -1.48
CA TRP A 142 -3.59 16.32 -2.50
C TRP A 142 -4.54 17.50 -2.30
N ARG A 143 -4.01 18.70 -2.10
CA ARG A 143 -4.81 19.93 -1.95
C ARG A 143 -4.11 21.08 -2.64
N ASP A 144 -4.87 21.92 -3.34
CA ASP A 144 -4.37 23.17 -3.93
C ASP A 144 -3.09 22.99 -4.77
N GLY A 145 -2.99 21.89 -5.51
CA GLY A 145 -1.85 21.61 -6.37
C GLY A 145 -0.58 21.11 -5.64
N ARG A 146 -0.69 20.67 -4.38
CA ARG A 146 0.44 20.14 -3.60
C ARG A 146 0.05 18.99 -2.66
N TRP A 147 1.07 18.24 -2.25
CA TRP A 147 0.93 17.22 -1.20
C TRP A 147 0.92 17.86 0.19
N VAL A 148 -0.11 17.57 0.96
CA VAL A 148 -0.35 18.05 2.32
C VAL A 148 -0.47 16.85 3.25
N VAL A 149 0.22 16.89 4.40
CA VAL A 149 0.07 15.84 5.42
C VAL A 149 -0.95 16.28 6.46
N GLN A 150 -1.88 15.40 6.81
CA GLN A 150 -2.76 15.61 7.95
C GLN A 150 -2.08 15.09 9.22
N VAL A 151 -1.61 16.00 10.07
CA VAL A 151 -0.63 15.68 11.12
C VAL A 151 -1.19 14.71 12.17
N ASP A 152 -2.47 14.84 12.54
CA ASP A 152 -3.14 13.97 13.51
C ASP A 152 -3.42 12.56 12.98
N ARG A 153 -3.24 12.34 11.67
CA ARG A 153 -3.37 11.04 11.00
C ARG A 153 -2.04 10.32 10.82
N VAL A 154 -0.91 10.92 11.17
CA VAL A 154 0.39 10.24 11.15
C VAL A 154 0.63 9.53 12.48
N LEU A 155 0.44 8.21 12.49
CA LEU A 155 0.49 7.37 13.68
C LEU A 155 1.79 6.55 13.79
N GLU A 156 2.82 6.89 13.00
CA GLU A 156 4.13 6.23 13.06
C GLU A 156 4.89 6.61 14.34
N SER A 157 5.08 5.64 15.24
CA SER A 157 5.78 5.83 16.50
C SER A 157 7.24 6.27 16.32
N GLY A 158 7.92 5.77 15.28
CA GLY A 158 9.32 6.06 14.96
C GLY A 158 9.62 7.52 14.60
N ILE A 159 8.59 8.31 14.25
CA ILE A 159 8.73 9.75 13.95
C ILE A 159 7.86 10.63 14.86
N SER A 160 7.34 10.08 15.95
CA SER A 160 6.43 10.77 16.88
C SER A 160 6.94 12.12 17.38
N VAL A 161 8.25 12.26 17.63
CA VAL A 161 8.87 13.55 18.03
C VAL A 161 8.74 14.60 16.93
N ILE A 162 8.91 14.21 15.66
CA ILE A 162 8.76 15.10 14.50
C ILE A 162 7.28 15.47 14.36
N THR A 163 6.38 14.49 14.43
CA THR A 163 4.92 14.71 14.36
C THR A 163 4.44 15.68 15.44
N ALA A 164 4.87 15.49 16.70
CA ALA A 164 4.51 16.36 17.81
C ALA A 164 5.03 17.80 17.66
N ARG A 165 6.18 17.99 17.00
CA ARG A 165 6.71 19.33 16.69
C ARG A 165 5.96 19.97 15.52
N ALA A 166 5.70 19.23 14.44
CA ALA A 166 4.91 19.68 13.31
C ALA A 166 3.48 20.09 13.73
N ALA A 167 2.87 19.36 14.67
CA ALA A 167 1.55 19.69 15.21
C ALA A 167 1.49 21.07 15.89
N LYS A 168 2.63 21.58 16.39
CA LYS A 168 2.73 22.95 16.94
C LYS A 168 2.84 24.01 15.86
N GLU A 169 3.24 23.63 14.65
CA GLU A 169 3.36 24.52 13.48
C GLU A 169 2.05 24.57 12.68
N GLY A 170 1.24 23.50 12.74
CA GLY A 170 -0.11 23.47 12.18
C GLY A 170 -0.75 22.09 12.18
N ALA A 171 -2.07 22.05 11.94
CA ALA A 171 -2.82 20.79 11.76
C ALA A 171 -2.46 20.06 10.45
N PHE A 172 -1.93 20.82 9.49
CA PHE A 172 -1.50 20.33 8.20
C PHE A 172 -0.02 20.64 8.00
N ALA A 173 0.71 19.75 7.34
CA ALA A 173 2.09 19.98 6.90
C ALA A 173 2.11 20.25 5.38
N PRO A 174 2.99 21.13 4.89
CA PRO A 174 4.30 21.39 5.47
C PRO A 174 4.51 22.81 6.02
N PHE A 175 3.62 23.34 6.84
CA PHE A 175 3.89 24.63 7.50
C PHE A 175 5.01 24.47 8.52
N GLY A 176 6.06 25.30 8.41
CA GLY A 176 7.23 25.29 9.30
C GLY A 176 8.27 24.20 9.00
N PRO A 177 9.46 24.27 9.63
CA PRO A 177 10.56 23.33 9.39
C PRO A 177 10.23 21.88 9.81
N HIS A 178 9.45 21.68 10.88
CA HIS A 178 9.05 20.33 11.30
C HIS A 178 7.93 19.77 10.43
N GLY A 179 7.02 20.62 9.94
CA GLY A 179 6.01 20.26 8.95
C GLY A 179 6.63 19.79 7.63
N GLU A 180 7.62 20.50 7.09
CA GLU A 180 8.35 20.03 5.89
C GLU A 180 9.06 18.70 6.14
N LEU A 181 9.72 18.54 7.28
CA LEU A 181 10.38 17.29 7.63
C LEU A 181 9.37 16.13 7.75
N LEU A 182 8.21 16.37 8.38
CA LEU A 182 7.14 15.38 8.49
C LEU A 182 6.62 14.99 7.11
N ARG A 183 6.31 15.98 6.25
CA ARG A 183 5.86 15.74 4.87
C ARG A 183 6.87 14.89 4.11
N HIS A 184 8.17 15.18 4.25
CA HIS A 184 9.22 14.37 3.64
C HIS A 184 9.24 12.92 4.14
N LYS A 185 9.10 12.70 5.46
CA LYS A 185 9.07 11.36 6.05
C LYS A 185 7.85 10.55 5.60
N VAL A 186 6.67 11.15 5.59
CA VAL A 186 5.45 10.51 5.10
C VAL A 186 5.58 10.17 3.61
N ALA A 187 6.04 11.11 2.78
CA ALA A 187 6.28 10.85 1.35
C ALA A 187 7.33 9.74 1.12
N GLN A 188 8.35 9.66 1.97
CA GLN A 188 9.34 8.58 1.93
C GLN A 188 8.69 7.22 2.25
N ALA A 189 7.78 7.15 3.22
CA ALA A 189 7.03 5.92 3.53
C ALA A 189 6.21 5.46 2.32
N TYR A 190 5.46 6.36 1.69
CA TYR A 190 4.72 6.07 0.45
C TYR A 190 5.65 5.61 -0.69
N ARG A 191 6.80 6.27 -0.89
CA ARG A 191 7.81 5.84 -1.87
C ARG A 191 8.33 4.43 -1.59
N ILE A 192 8.59 4.08 -0.33
CA ILE A 192 9.00 2.72 0.05
C ILE A 192 7.94 1.72 -0.39
N LEU A 193 6.67 1.95 -0.05
CA LEU A 193 5.56 1.07 -0.42
C LEU A 193 5.42 0.90 -1.93
N MET A 194 5.36 2.03 -2.66
CA MET A 194 5.11 2.03 -4.11
C MET A 194 6.23 1.34 -4.90
N THR A 195 7.47 1.36 -4.39
CA THR A 195 8.63 0.76 -5.07
C THR A 195 8.82 -0.74 -4.80
N ARG A 196 7.93 -1.37 -4.03
CA ARG A 196 7.96 -2.83 -3.78
C ARG A 196 7.18 -3.65 -4.83
N ALA A 197 6.50 -3.01 -5.76
CA ALA A 197 5.77 -3.67 -6.84
C ALA A 197 6.66 -3.90 -8.06
N ILE A 198 6.66 -5.12 -8.62
CA ILE A 198 7.46 -5.48 -9.80
C ILE A 198 6.63 -5.39 -11.09
N HIS A 199 5.42 -5.94 -11.10
CA HIS A 199 4.57 -6.01 -12.30
C HIS A 199 3.43 -4.98 -12.28
N GLY A 200 2.88 -4.65 -11.12
CA GLY A 200 1.81 -3.67 -11.04
C GLY A 200 1.51 -3.16 -9.63
N LEU A 201 0.98 -1.95 -9.57
CA LEU A 201 0.57 -1.27 -8.35
C LEU A 201 -0.85 -0.77 -8.50
N TYR A 202 -1.74 -1.32 -7.69
CA TYR A 202 -3.14 -0.95 -7.62
C TYR A 202 -3.33 -0.05 -6.42
N VAL A 203 -3.97 1.10 -6.61
CA VAL A 203 -4.13 2.11 -5.57
C VAL A 203 -5.60 2.38 -5.37
N TRP A 204 -6.04 2.41 -4.11
CA TRP A 204 -7.29 3.03 -3.72
C TRP A 204 -6.96 4.15 -2.75
N ALA A 205 -7.42 5.36 -3.06
CA ALA A 205 -7.33 6.50 -2.16
C ALA A 205 -8.71 6.79 -1.57
N SER A 206 -8.80 6.89 -0.24
CA SER A 206 -10.06 7.16 0.45
C SER A 206 -10.59 8.58 0.15
N ASP A 207 -9.68 9.52 -0.04
CA ASP A 207 -9.97 10.90 -0.41
C ASP A 207 -10.17 11.07 -1.92
N GLU A 208 -11.27 11.72 -2.30
CA GLU A 208 -11.69 11.86 -3.71
C GLU A 208 -10.74 12.75 -4.53
N GLU A 209 -10.32 13.90 -4.00
CA GLU A 209 -9.41 14.81 -4.70
C GLU A 209 -8.04 14.16 -4.91
N THR A 210 -7.53 13.45 -3.90
CA THR A 210 -6.29 12.67 -4.01
C THR A 210 -6.43 11.57 -5.06
N ARG A 211 -7.56 10.83 -5.06
CA ARG A 211 -7.85 9.80 -6.06
C ARG A 211 -7.88 10.38 -7.49
N ALA A 212 -8.52 11.53 -7.68
CA ALA A 212 -8.58 12.23 -8.95
C ALA A 212 -7.18 12.68 -9.42
N HIS A 213 -6.36 13.22 -8.51
CA HIS A 213 -4.98 13.60 -8.82
C HIS A 213 -4.11 12.41 -9.26
N LEU A 214 -4.22 11.28 -8.55
CA LEU A 214 -3.50 10.04 -8.90
C LEU A 214 -3.88 9.55 -10.30
N ARG A 215 -5.18 9.57 -10.64
CA ARG A 215 -5.67 9.23 -12.00
C ARG A 215 -5.13 10.16 -13.06
N ALA A 216 -5.22 11.47 -12.83
CA ALA A 216 -4.74 12.48 -13.78
C ALA A 216 -3.22 12.39 -14.01
N SER A 217 -2.46 11.98 -13.01
CA SER A 217 -1.00 11.82 -13.11
C SER A 217 -0.60 10.66 -14.04
N LEU A 218 -1.45 9.64 -14.21
CA LEU A 218 -1.22 8.55 -15.16
C LEU A 218 -1.38 8.99 -16.61
N GLY A 219 -2.38 9.82 -16.89
CA GLY A 219 -2.63 10.36 -18.23
C GLY A 219 -1.51 11.28 -18.75
N LYS A 220 -0.66 11.80 -17.86
CA LYS A 220 0.51 12.63 -18.20
C LYS A 220 1.79 11.82 -18.44
N ALA A 221 1.84 10.58 -17.97
CA ALA A 221 3.05 9.73 -18.02
C ALA A 221 3.18 8.90 -19.30
N LEU A 222 2.10 8.78 -20.09
CA LEU A 222 2.12 8.13 -21.39
C LEU A 222 2.17 9.20 -22.49
N PRO A 223 3.29 9.39 -23.22
CA PRO A 223 3.21 10.11 -24.49
C PRO A 223 2.20 9.35 -25.37
N ALA A 224 1.28 10.10 -25.98
CA ALA A 224 0.34 9.54 -26.95
C ALA A 224 1.15 8.79 -28.00
N SER A 225 0.99 7.46 -28.04
CA SER A 225 1.52 6.64 -29.11
C SER A 225 0.92 7.14 -30.42
N SER A 226 1.76 7.80 -31.22
CA SER A 226 1.47 8.22 -32.60
C SER A 226 1.49 7.01 -33.54
#